data_AF-A0A9E2EDU6-F1
#
_entry.id   AF-A0A9E2EDU6-F1
#
_cell.length_a   1.000
_cell.length_b   1.000
_cell.length_c   1.000
_cell.angle_alpha   90.00
_cell.angle_beta   90.00
_cell.angle_gamma   90.00
#
_symmetry.space_group_name_H-M   'P 1'
#
loop_
_entity.id
_entity.type
_entity.pdbx_description
1 polymer ?
#
loop_
_entity_poly.entity_id
_entity_poly.type
_entity_poly.pdbx_seq_one_letter_code
_entity_poly.pdbx_strand_id
1 'polypeptide(L)'
;MTNSAANAYFQAQKSAATPRSAEAIVFTQAAVALDQAKSLTHDYEAYSDVLKSNQKLWTVMQADLLEDGNRLTDDLKQKLLGISTFVDQQTLKALADPQAEYLDALIEINKNIAGGLRDRPRD
;
A
#
# COMPACT_ATOMS: atom_id res chain seq x y z
N MET A 1 27.31 19.55 31.33
CA MET A 1 26.00 18.88 31.24
C MET A 1 25.32 19.35 29.97
N THR A 2 25.12 18.49 28.97
CA THR A 2 24.11 18.59 27.89
C THR A 2 24.50 17.67 26.73
N ASN A 3 24.03 16.42 26.75
CA ASN A 3 23.82 15.68 25.51
C ASN A 3 22.84 14.51 25.65
N SER A 4 21.87 14.65 26.56
CA SER A 4 20.85 13.63 26.81
C SER A 4 19.53 13.95 26.11
N ALA A 5 19.17 15.23 25.97
CA ALA A 5 17.92 15.64 25.36
C ALA A 5 17.91 15.44 23.82
N ALA A 6 18.98 15.81 23.11
CA ALA A 6 19.08 15.60 21.67
C ALA A 6 19.15 14.11 21.32
N ASN A 7 19.95 13.32 22.06
CA ASN A 7 19.97 11.86 21.88
C ASN A 7 18.64 11.21 22.23
N ALA A 8 17.91 11.67 23.26
CA ALA A 8 16.56 11.17 23.54
C ALA A 8 15.55 11.56 22.44
N TYR A 9 15.69 12.75 21.83
CA TYR A 9 14.86 13.19 20.71
C TYR A 9 15.12 12.39 19.44
N PHE A 10 16.38 12.14 19.09
CA PHE A 10 16.78 11.30 17.96
C PHE A 10 16.50 9.81 18.20
N GLN A 11 16.61 9.32 19.44
CA GLN A 11 16.25 7.94 19.80
C GLN A 11 14.73 7.74 19.83
N ALA A 12 13.93 8.73 20.27
CA ALA A 12 12.47 8.67 20.18
C ALA A 12 11.98 8.64 18.72
N GLN A 13 12.66 9.36 17.80
CA GLN A 13 12.38 9.27 16.35
C GLN A 13 12.82 7.94 15.70
N LYS A 14 13.82 7.25 16.25
CA LYS A 14 14.30 5.95 15.76
C LYS A 14 13.54 4.74 16.30
N SER A 15 12.81 4.90 17.41
CA SER A 15 12.29 3.76 18.20
C SER A 15 10.86 3.34 17.87
N ALA A 16 10.22 3.92 16.85
CA ALA A 16 8.96 3.42 16.34
C ALA A 16 9.09 3.31 14.83
N ALA A 17 8.71 2.18 14.24
CA ALA A 17 8.37 2.18 12.83
C ALA A 17 7.37 3.33 12.64
N THR A 18 7.78 4.41 11.97
CA THR A 18 6.86 5.49 11.63
C THR A 18 5.65 4.86 10.91
N PRO A 19 4.41 5.33 11.13
CA PRO A 19 3.23 4.78 10.46
C PRO A 19 3.46 4.55 8.96
N ARG A 20 4.15 5.49 8.32
CA ARG A 20 4.59 5.43 6.91
C ARG A 20 5.51 4.25 6.56
N SER A 21 6.47 3.92 7.42
CA SER A 21 7.33 2.74 7.22
C SER A 21 6.58 1.42 7.43
N ALA A 22 5.57 1.41 8.30
CA ALA A 22 4.70 0.25 8.48
C ALA A 22 3.77 0.07 7.27
N GLU A 23 3.18 1.15 6.76
CA GLU A 23 2.38 1.15 5.52
C GLU A 23 3.19 0.62 4.33
N ALA A 24 4.44 1.07 4.17
CA ALA A 24 5.31 0.58 3.10
C ALA A 24 5.55 -0.93 3.17
N ILE A 25 5.68 -1.49 4.38
CA ILE A 25 5.82 -2.93 4.59
C ILE A 25 4.55 -3.66 4.18
N VAL A 26 3.37 -3.15 4.57
CA VAL A 26 2.08 -3.77 4.22
C VAL A 26 1.86 -3.78 2.71
N PHE A 27 2.15 -2.69 1.98
CA PHE A 27 2.10 -2.69 0.52
C PHE A 27 3.11 -3.64 -0.12
N THR A 28 4.31 -3.77 0.46
CA THR A 28 5.31 -4.75 0.00
C THR A 28 4.79 -6.18 0.16
N GLN A 29 4.17 -6.49 1.31
CA GLN A 29 3.59 -7.81 1.58
C GLN A 29 2.42 -8.10 0.63
N ALA A 30 1.56 -7.12 0.35
CA ALA A 30 0.48 -7.26 -0.61
C ALA A 30 1.00 -7.56 -2.03
N ALA A 31 2.08 -6.88 -2.45
CA ALA A 31 2.73 -7.18 -3.74
C ALA A 31 3.28 -8.62 -3.80
N VAL A 32 3.90 -9.11 -2.73
CA VAL A 32 4.40 -10.50 -2.65
C VAL A 32 3.25 -11.51 -2.68
N ALA A 33 2.17 -11.25 -1.93
CA ALA A 33 1.00 -12.12 -1.90
C ALA A 33 0.33 -12.22 -3.27
N LEU A 34 0.17 -11.09 -3.97
CA LEU A 34 -0.34 -11.07 -5.35
C LEU A 34 0.58 -11.83 -6.31
N ASP A 35 1.90 -11.68 -6.19
CA ASP A 35 2.85 -12.44 -7.04
C ASP A 35 2.70 -13.97 -6.83
N GLN A 36 2.54 -14.41 -5.58
CA GLN A 36 2.26 -15.81 -5.26
C GLN A 36 0.91 -16.27 -5.82
N ALA A 37 -0.11 -15.41 -5.77
CA ALA A 37 -1.45 -15.71 -6.29
C ALA A 37 -1.48 -15.94 -7.81
N LYS A 38 -0.47 -15.51 -8.57
CA LYS A 38 -0.34 -15.85 -10.00
C LYS A 38 -0.30 -17.36 -10.24
N SER A 39 0.20 -18.14 -9.28
CA SER A 39 0.22 -19.61 -9.34
C SER A 39 -1.11 -20.27 -8.90
N LEU A 40 -2.02 -19.50 -8.32
CA LEU A 40 -3.26 -19.97 -7.69
C LEU A 40 -4.50 -19.78 -8.56
N THR A 41 -4.37 -19.38 -9.84
CA THR A 41 -5.54 -19.10 -10.70
C THR A 41 -6.49 -20.29 -10.88
N HIS A 42 -6.02 -21.52 -10.62
CA HIS A 42 -6.83 -22.74 -10.63
C HIS A 42 -7.59 -22.98 -9.32
N ASP A 43 -7.19 -22.34 -8.22
CA ASP A 43 -7.82 -22.37 -6.90
C ASP A 43 -8.49 -21.01 -6.66
N TYR A 44 -9.75 -20.91 -7.08
CA TYR A 44 -10.49 -19.65 -7.02
C TYR A 44 -10.62 -19.10 -5.60
N GLU A 45 -10.79 -19.95 -4.59
CA GLU A 45 -10.95 -19.51 -3.21
C GLU A 45 -9.68 -18.82 -2.73
N ALA A 46 -8.54 -19.51 -2.82
CA ALA A 46 -7.24 -18.98 -2.40
C ALA A 46 -6.84 -17.73 -3.23
N TYR A 47 -7.07 -17.75 -4.54
CA TYR A 47 -6.83 -16.60 -5.41
C TYR A 47 -7.70 -15.40 -5.00
N SER A 48 -9.00 -15.60 -4.83
CA SER A 48 -9.94 -14.52 -4.49
C SER A 48 -9.64 -13.89 -3.14
N ASP A 49 -9.16 -14.67 -2.16
CA ASP A 49 -8.84 -14.18 -0.82
C ASP A 49 -7.65 -13.22 -0.82
N VAL A 50 -6.63 -13.50 -1.65
CA VAL A 50 -5.51 -12.58 -1.84
C VAL A 50 -5.98 -11.26 -2.48
N LEU A 51 -6.82 -11.33 -3.52
CA LEU A 51 -7.33 -10.14 -4.18
C LEU A 51 -8.22 -9.29 -3.27
N LYS A 52 -9.13 -9.91 -2.51
CA LYS A 52 -9.97 -9.23 -1.52
C LYS A 52 -9.14 -8.60 -0.41
N SER A 53 -8.06 -9.27 0.02
CA SER A 53 -7.12 -8.70 1.01
C SER A 53 -6.41 -7.47 0.46
N ASN A 54 -5.97 -7.50 -0.81
CA ASN A 54 -5.42 -6.32 -1.49
C ASN A 54 -6.46 -5.19 -1.60
N GLN A 55 -7.69 -5.49 -2.02
CA GLN A 55 -8.76 -4.50 -2.11
C GLN A 55 -9.04 -3.84 -0.76
N LYS A 56 -9.09 -4.62 0.33
CA LYS A 56 -9.29 -4.10 1.69
C LYS A 56 -8.18 -3.13 2.11
N LEU A 57 -6.92 -3.42 1.76
CA LEU A 57 -5.80 -2.50 2.00
C LEU A 57 -6.05 -1.16 1.31
N TRP A 58 -6.48 -1.18 0.05
CA TRP A 58 -6.80 0.03 -0.71
C TRP A 58 -8.03 0.78 -0.18
N THR A 59 -9.06 0.09 0.32
CA THR A 59 -10.19 0.73 1.01
C THR A 59 -9.73 1.49 2.26
N VAL A 60 -8.81 0.93 3.05
CA VAL A 60 -8.24 1.62 4.22
C VAL A 60 -7.44 2.85 3.79
N MET A 61 -6.62 2.73 2.74
CA MET A 61 -5.89 3.88 2.19
C MET A 61 -6.83 4.98 1.69
N GLN A 62 -7.91 4.62 1.00
CA GLN A 62 -8.91 5.58 0.54
C GLN A 62 -9.58 6.32 1.71
N ALA A 63 -9.92 5.61 2.79
CA ALA A 63 -10.49 6.22 3.98
C ALA A 63 -9.51 7.23 4.64
N ASP A 64 -8.23 6.87 4.76
CA ASP A 64 -7.18 7.76 5.29
C ASP A 64 -6.98 9.02 4.42
N LEU A 65 -7.03 8.88 3.09
CA LEU A 65 -6.90 10.01 2.16
C LEU A 65 -8.04 11.03 2.28
N LEU A 66 -9.23 10.57 2.68
CA LEU A 66 -10.45 11.37 2.82
C LEU A 66 -10.64 11.94 4.23
N GLU A 67 -9.79 11.58 5.19
CA GLU A 67 -9.88 12.11 6.55
C GLU A 67 -9.48 13.60 6.60
N ASP A 68 -10.23 14.41 7.36
CA ASP A 68 -10.01 15.86 7.51
C ASP A 68 -8.60 16.20 8.03
N GLY A 69 -7.95 15.27 8.73
CA GLY A 69 -6.59 15.40 9.26
C GLY A 69 -5.47 15.08 8.27
N ASN A 70 -5.78 14.57 7.07
CA ASN A 70 -4.77 14.16 6.10
C ASN A 70 -4.05 15.37 5.49
N ARG A 71 -2.73 15.40 5.66
CA ARG A 71 -1.87 16.56 5.33
C ARG A 71 -1.31 16.57 3.90
N LEU A 72 -1.70 15.61 3.06
CA LEU A 72 -1.30 15.60 1.65
C LEU A 72 -1.99 16.73 0.87
N THR A 73 -1.37 17.19 -0.21
CA THR A 73 -1.99 18.17 -1.11
C THR A 73 -3.18 17.56 -1.84
N ASP A 74 -4.18 18.38 -2.19
CA ASP A 74 -5.38 17.91 -2.87
C ASP A 74 -5.06 17.22 -4.22
N ASP A 75 -4.07 17.74 -4.96
CA ASP A 75 -3.58 17.12 -6.20
C ASP A 75 -3.03 15.71 -5.96
N LEU A 76 -2.26 15.50 -4.90
CA LEU A 76 -1.73 14.18 -4.57
C LEU A 76 -2.83 13.24 -4.09
N LYS A 77 -3.78 13.73 -3.28
CA LYS A 77 -4.96 12.95 -2.86
C LYS A 77 -5.77 12.49 -4.07
N GLN A 78 -6.08 13.39 -5.00
CA GLN A 78 -6.82 13.06 -6.22
C GLN A 78 -6.12 12.01 -7.08
N LYS A 79 -4.79 12.10 -7.24
CA LYS A 79 -4.00 11.09 -7.95
C LYS A 79 -4.08 9.73 -7.27
N LEU A 80 -3.92 9.68 -5.95
CA LEU A 80 -3.99 8.43 -5.18
C LEU A 80 -5.39 7.81 -5.19
N LEU A 81 -6.45 8.63 -5.12
CA LEU A 81 -7.84 8.17 -5.26
C LEU A 81 -8.12 7.60 -6.67
N GLY A 82 -7.52 8.19 -7.71
CA GLY A 82 -7.56 7.64 -9.07
C GLY A 82 -6.91 6.26 -9.15
N ILE A 83 -5.76 6.08 -8.51
CA ILE A 83 -5.08 4.76 -8.43
C ILE A 83 -5.95 3.76 -7.66
N SER A 84 -6.56 4.15 -6.54
CA SER A 84 -7.48 3.28 -5.79
C SER A 84 -8.63 2.79 -6.66
N THR A 85 -9.22 3.68 -7.47
CA THR A 85 -10.30 3.33 -8.39
C THR A 85 -9.84 2.33 -9.45
N PHE A 86 -8.64 2.52 -10.01
CA PHE A 86 -8.04 1.55 -10.93
C PHE A 86 -7.83 0.18 -10.28
N VAL A 87 -7.33 0.14 -9.04
CA VAL A 87 -7.10 -1.10 -8.28
C VAL A 87 -8.41 -1.85 -8.07
N ASP A 88 -9.51 -1.16 -7.74
CA ASP A 88 -10.83 -1.78 -7.59
C ASP A 88 -11.30 -2.41 -8.91
N GLN A 89 -11.21 -1.66 -10.01
CA GLN A 89 -11.62 -2.13 -11.33
C GLN A 89 -10.79 -3.34 -11.79
N GLN A 90 -9.46 -3.27 -11.60
CA GLN A 90 -8.56 -4.35 -11.98
C GLN A 90 -8.74 -5.58 -11.11
N THR A 91 -9.03 -5.39 -9.82
CA THR A 91 -9.38 -6.48 -8.90
C THR A 91 -10.67 -7.18 -9.33
N LEU A 92 -11.72 -6.42 -9.67
CA LEU A 92 -12.98 -6.98 -10.17
C LEU A 92 -12.78 -7.75 -11.48
N LYS A 93 -11.97 -7.22 -12.41
CA LYS A 93 -11.61 -7.91 -13.65
C LYS A 93 -10.93 -9.26 -13.35
N ALA A 94 -9.95 -9.24 -12.45
CA ALA A 94 -9.18 -10.42 -12.08
C ALA A 94 -10.00 -11.47 -11.32
N LEU A 95 -11.01 -11.06 -10.54
CA LEU A 95 -11.98 -11.96 -9.91
C LEU A 95 -12.97 -12.56 -10.92
N ALA A 96 -13.39 -11.79 -11.92
CA ALA A 96 -14.34 -12.26 -12.93
C ALA A 96 -13.73 -13.25 -13.93
N ASP A 97 -12.44 -13.10 -14.23
CA ASP A 97 -11.67 -13.98 -15.12
C ASP A 97 -10.27 -14.20 -14.51
N PRO A 98 -10.07 -15.28 -13.73
CA PRO A 98 -8.80 -15.55 -13.05
C PRO A 98 -7.64 -15.80 -14.02
N GLN A 99 -6.84 -14.76 -14.28
CA GLN A 99 -5.64 -14.81 -15.12
C GLN A 99 -4.45 -14.19 -14.39
N ALA A 100 -3.30 -14.85 -14.46
CA ALA A 100 -2.08 -14.41 -13.76
C ALA A 100 -1.60 -13.03 -14.23
N GLU A 101 -1.79 -12.69 -15.51
CA GLU A 101 -1.39 -11.41 -16.10
C GLU A 101 -2.18 -10.22 -15.53
N TYR A 102 -3.40 -10.43 -15.02
CA TYR A 102 -4.19 -9.34 -14.45
C TYR A 102 -3.64 -8.87 -13.10
N LEU A 103 -2.76 -9.64 -12.46
CA LEU A 103 -2.15 -9.27 -11.18
C LEU A 103 -0.92 -8.37 -11.36
N ASP A 104 -0.32 -8.32 -12.56
CA ASP A 104 0.94 -7.60 -12.79
C ASP A 104 0.82 -6.10 -12.47
N ALA A 105 -0.25 -5.45 -12.95
CA ALA A 105 -0.50 -4.05 -12.66
C ALA A 105 -0.72 -3.77 -11.16
N LEU A 106 -1.41 -4.68 -10.46
CA LEU A 106 -1.65 -4.56 -9.01
C LEU A 106 -0.34 -4.69 -8.22
N ILE A 107 0.51 -5.64 -8.61
CA ILE A 107 1.83 -5.87 -8.01
C ILE A 107 2.71 -4.63 -8.20
N GLU A 108 2.76 -4.09 -9.41
CA GLU A 108 3.60 -2.94 -9.75
C GLU A 108 3.16 -1.68 -9.00
N ILE A 109 1.85 -1.42 -8.93
CA ILE A 109 1.28 -0.33 -8.14
C ILE A 109 1.67 -0.46 -6.67
N ASN A 110 1.49 -1.62 -6.05
CA ASN A 110 1.83 -1.81 -4.64
C ASN A 110 3.34 -1.61 -4.38
N LYS A 111 4.21 -2.07 -5.29
CA LYS A 111 5.66 -1.81 -5.22
C LYS A 111 5.98 -0.32 -5.31
N ASN A 112 5.34 0.40 -6.22
CA ASN A 112 5.56 1.84 -6.41
C ASN A 112 5.09 2.66 -5.19
N ILE A 113 3.92 2.34 -4.64
CA ILE A 113 3.43 2.96 -3.40
C ILE A 113 4.35 2.66 -2.22
N ALA A 114 4.79 1.41 -2.05
CA ALA A 114 5.75 1.05 -1.03
C ALA A 114 7.08 1.82 -1.17
N GLY A 115 7.55 2.04 -2.40
CA GLY A 115 8.72 2.87 -2.69
C GLY A 115 8.53 4.32 -2.26
N GLY A 116 7.45 4.97 -2.70
CA GLY A 116 7.15 6.36 -2.35
C GLY A 116 6.88 6.60 -0.85
N LEU A 117 6.42 5.57 -0.13
CA LEU A 117 6.27 5.64 1.33
C LEU A 117 7.62 5.51 2.06
N ARG A 118 8.58 4.74 1.53
CA ARG A 118 9.95 4.61 2.06
C ARG A 118 10.78 5.85 1.81
N ASP A 119 10.59 6.48 0.66
CA ASP A 119 11.28 7.72 0.32
C ASP A 119 10.72 8.86 1.18
N ARG A 120 11.56 9.43 2.05
CA ARG A 120 11.20 10.67 2.75
C ARG A 120 11.08 11.77 1.70
N PRO A 121 10.06 12.65 1.76
CA PRO A 121 10.12 13.92 1.04
C PRO A 121 11.47 14.58 1.38
N ARG A 122 12.26 14.90 0.37
CA ARG A 122 13.39 15.80 0.58
C ARG A 122 12.80 17.19 0.79
N ASP A 123 13.07 17.77 1.95
CA ASP A 123 12.79 19.17 2.25
C ASP A 123 13.46 20.10 1.22
#